data_AF-H2ZFN3-F1
#
_entry.id   AF-H2ZFN3-F1
#
_cell.length_a   1.000
_cell.length_b   1.000
_cell.length_c   1.000
_cell.angle_alpha   90.00
_cell.angle_beta   90.00
_cell.angle_gamma   90.00
#
_symmetry.space_group_name_H-M   'P 1'
#
loop_
_entity.id
_entity.type
_entity.pdbx_description
1 polymer ?
#
loop_
_entity_poly.entity_id
_entity_poly.type
_entity_poly.pdbx_seq_one_letter_code
_entity_poly.pdbx_strand_id
1 'polypeptide(L)'
;LWEQFHRRGTEMVITKTGRRMFPSFKVKVSGLSKSAKYIMLMDIVAADDCRYKFHNSRWMVAGKADPELPKRMYIHPDSPATGVQWMNRPGVSFHKLKLTNNIADPHGHVSLAPQTTILNSMHKYQPRFHVVRCGDLAKLPYCAFRTYVFKEMQFIAVTAYQNEKITQLKIDHNPFAKGFRD
;
A
#
# COMPACT_ATOMS: atom_id res chain seq x y z
N LEU A 1 9.09 3.95 -12.56
CA LEU A 1 8.94 4.90 -11.43
C LEU A 1 9.24 4.25 -10.08
N TRP A 2 8.57 3.16 -9.70
CA TRP A 2 8.82 2.46 -8.42
C TRP A 2 10.29 2.15 -8.16
N GLU A 3 11.02 1.62 -9.15
CA GLU A 3 12.48 1.38 -9.03
C GLU A 3 13.30 2.63 -8.68
N GLN A 4 12.92 3.81 -9.21
CA GLN A 4 13.62 5.06 -8.90
C GLN A 4 13.44 5.46 -7.43
N PHE A 5 12.23 5.27 -6.89
CA PHE A 5 11.94 5.46 -5.48
C PHE A 5 12.66 4.40 -4.63
N HIS A 6 12.61 3.14 -5.05
CA HIS A 6 13.22 2.02 -4.33
C HIS A 6 14.73 2.22 -4.13
N ARG A 7 15.46 2.59 -5.19
CA ARG A 7 16.90 2.87 -5.11
C ARG A 7 17.28 3.98 -4.13
N ARG A 8 16.35 4.87 -3.79
CA ARG A 8 16.58 5.99 -2.85
C ARG A 8 15.99 5.74 -1.46
N GLY A 9 15.41 4.55 -1.23
CA GLY A 9 14.68 4.22 -0.01
C GLY A 9 13.32 4.90 0.00
N THR A 10 12.31 4.26 -0.61
CA THR A 10 10.96 4.80 -0.73
C THR A 10 10.40 5.22 0.63
N GLU A 11 9.85 6.44 0.70
CA GLU A 11 9.13 6.94 1.87
C GLU A 11 7.65 7.18 1.54
N MET A 12 6.77 6.83 2.48
CA MET A 12 5.34 7.12 2.40
C MET A 12 4.91 7.90 3.64
N VAL A 13 4.35 9.09 3.41
CA VAL A 13 3.82 9.91 4.50
C VAL A 13 2.55 9.26 5.06
N ILE A 14 2.46 9.19 6.38
CA ILE A 14 1.26 8.80 7.13
C ILE A 14 0.74 10.01 7.91
N THR A 15 -0.57 10.17 7.97
CA THR A 15 -1.22 11.29 8.69
C THR A 15 -2.41 10.80 9.48
N LYS A 16 -2.86 11.57 10.48
CA LYS A 16 -4.02 11.23 11.32
C LYS A 16 -5.29 10.96 10.48
N THR A 17 -5.54 11.78 9.45
CA THR A 17 -6.71 11.68 8.54
C THR A 17 -6.51 10.71 7.37
N GLY A 18 -5.32 10.12 7.25
CA GLY A 18 -4.95 9.23 6.16
C GLY A 18 -4.39 9.94 4.93
N ARG A 19 -3.29 9.41 4.39
CA ARG A 19 -2.60 9.94 3.20
C ARG A 19 -2.51 8.87 2.11
N ARG A 20 -2.79 9.23 0.86
CA ARG A 20 -2.66 8.31 -0.28
C ARG A 20 -1.19 8.03 -0.59
N MET A 21 -0.91 6.81 -1.02
CA MET A 21 0.42 6.42 -1.49
C MET A 21 0.78 7.13 -2.81
N PHE A 22 2.06 7.47 -2.94
CA PHE A 22 2.65 7.85 -4.22
C PHE A 22 4.06 7.25 -4.31
N PRO A 23 4.50 6.61 -5.41
CA PRO A 23 3.69 6.25 -6.56
C PRO A 23 2.47 5.40 -6.18
N SER A 24 1.42 5.44 -7.00
CA SER A 24 0.23 4.63 -6.75
C SER A 24 0.56 3.15 -6.94
N PHE A 25 0.02 2.28 -6.08
CA PHE A 25 0.07 0.84 -6.32
C PHE A 25 -0.90 0.50 -7.45
N LYS A 26 -0.37 0.10 -8.61
CA LYS A 26 -1.15 -0.27 -9.80
C LYS A 26 -0.51 -1.48 -10.47
N VAL A 27 -1.32 -2.49 -10.76
CA VAL A 27 -0.87 -3.74 -11.40
C VAL A 27 -1.76 -4.07 -12.60
N LYS A 28 -1.20 -4.77 -13.60
CA LYS A 28 -1.98 -5.35 -14.71
C LYS A 28 -2.11 -6.85 -14.46
N VAL A 29 -3.30 -7.40 -14.67
CA VAL A 29 -3.58 -8.81 -14.44
C VAL A 29 -3.91 -9.48 -15.76
N SER A 30 -3.44 -10.71 -15.95
CA SER A 30 -3.70 -11.57 -17.10
C SER A 30 -3.83 -13.03 -16.67
N GLY A 31 -4.29 -13.93 -17.56
CA GLY A 31 -4.37 -15.37 -17.29
C GLY A 31 -5.53 -15.82 -16.39
N LEU A 32 -6.50 -14.96 -16.10
CA LEU A 32 -7.70 -15.32 -15.33
C LEU A 32 -8.70 -16.08 -16.21
N SER A 33 -9.42 -17.04 -15.63
CA SER A 33 -10.62 -17.60 -16.27
C SER A 33 -11.64 -16.48 -16.51
N LYS A 34 -12.06 -16.29 -17.77
CA LYS A 34 -12.86 -15.14 -18.22
C LYS A 34 -14.20 -15.00 -17.48
N SER A 35 -14.90 -16.12 -17.23
CA SER A 35 -16.24 -16.14 -16.61
C SER A 35 -16.22 -16.23 -15.08
N ALA A 36 -15.12 -16.67 -14.48
CA ALA A 36 -15.01 -16.75 -13.02
C ALA A 36 -14.96 -15.35 -12.39
N LYS A 37 -15.56 -15.22 -11.19
CA LYS A 37 -15.47 -14.00 -10.38
C LYS A 37 -14.22 -14.02 -9.51
N TYR A 38 -13.61 -12.84 -9.35
CA TYR A 38 -12.43 -12.62 -8.54
C TYR A 38 -12.61 -11.38 -7.67
N ILE A 39 -12.09 -11.49 -6.44
CA ILE A 39 -11.87 -10.39 -5.51
C ILE A 39 -10.39 -10.03 -5.58
N MET A 40 -10.11 -8.76 -5.82
CA MET A 40 -8.77 -8.19 -5.80
C MET A 40 -8.61 -7.38 -4.52
N LEU A 41 -7.59 -7.68 -3.73
CA LEU A 41 -7.34 -6.96 -2.48
C LEU A 41 -5.85 -6.74 -2.25
N MET A 42 -5.53 -5.83 -1.34
CA MET A 42 -4.16 -5.52 -0.96
C MET A 42 -4.08 -5.43 0.56
N ASP A 43 -2.98 -5.92 1.13
CA ASP A 43 -2.58 -5.61 2.49
C ASP A 43 -1.17 -5.04 2.52
N ILE A 44 -0.79 -4.53 3.69
CA ILE A 44 0.55 -3.99 3.95
C ILE A 44 1.02 -4.65 5.25
N VAL A 45 2.15 -5.34 5.17
CA VAL A 45 2.76 -6.06 6.30
C VAL A 45 4.09 -5.45 6.66
N ALA A 46 4.51 -5.59 7.93
CA ALA A 46 5.87 -5.26 8.32
C ALA A 46 6.88 -6.06 7.48
N ALA A 47 7.92 -5.39 6.99
CA ALA A 47 8.97 -6.02 6.19
C ALA A 47 10.05 -6.67 7.07
N ASP A 48 10.24 -6.17 8.29
CA ASP A 48 11.18 -6.63 9.30
C ASP A 48 10.72 -6.18 10.71
N ASP A 49 11.40 -6.68 11.75
CA ASP A 49 11.15 -6.36 13.16
C ASP A 49 12.04 -5.19 13.64
N CYS A 50 12.27 -4.20 12.77
CA CYS A 50 13.16 -3.07 13.02
C CYS A 50 12.43 -1.73 13.06
N ARG A 51 12.80 -0.89 14.03
CA ARG A 51 12.53 0.55 14.01
C ARG A 51 13.73 1.27 13.40
N TYR A 52 13.47 2.23 12.53
CA TYR A 52 14.49 2.94 11.76
C TYR A 52 14.69 4.38 12.23
N LYS A 53 15.86 4.94 11.90
CA LYS A 53 16.14 6.38 11.93
C LYS A 53 16.87 6.80 10.66
N PHE A 54 16.68 8.03 10.24
CA PHE A 54 17.43 8.62 9.13
C PHE A 54 18.49 9.56 9.69
N HIS A 55 19.76 9.30 9.41
CA HIS A 55 20.87 10.11 9.89
C HIS A 55 22.05 10.01 8.89
N ASN A 56 22.75 11.12 8.68
CA ASN A 56 23.81 11.23 7.67
C ASN A 56 23.39 10.72 6.28
N SER A 57 22.19 11.14 5.85
CA SER A 57 21.58 10.77 4.56
C SER A 57 21.40 9.26 4.35
N ARG A 58 21.30 8.48 5.44
CA ARG A 58 21.16 7.02 5.39
C ARG A 58 20.12 6.53 6.39
N TRP A 59 19.39 5.48 5.99
CA TRP A 59 18.51 4.73 6.87
C TRP A 59 19.31 3.74 7.71
N MET A 60 19.15 3.78 9.02
CA MET A 60 19.81 2.88 9.97
C MET A 60 18.80 2.28 10.94
N VAL A 61 19.07 1.07 11.41
CA VAL A 61 18.29 0.45 12.48
C VAL A 61 18.55 1.22 13.78
N ALA A 62 17.48 1.64 14.45
CA ALA A 62 17.50 2.35 15.71
C ALA A 62 17.14 1.44 16.90
N GLY A 63 16.43 0.34 16.65
CA GLY A 63 16.00 -0.62 17.67
C GLY A 63 15.01 -1.63 17.13
N LYS A 64 14.36 -2.36 18.04
CA LYS A 64 13.26 -3.29 17.74
C LYS A 64 12.02 -2.53 17.27
N ALA A 65 11.22 -3.15 16.40
CA ALA A 65 9.95 -2.59 15.99
C ALA A 65 8.96 -2.43 17.16
N ASP A 66 8.11 -1.42 17.04
CA ASP A 66 6.94 -1.25 17.90
C ASP A 66 5.93 -2.39 17.63
N PRO A 67 5.04 -2.73 18.59
CA PRO A 67 4.05 -3.79 18.42
C PRO A 67 3.23 -3.65 17.13
N GLU A 68 3.04 -4.76 16.42
CA GLU A 68 2.31 -4.78 15.16
C GLU A 68 0.82 -4.47 15.39
N LEU A 69 0.29 -3.55 14.58
CA LEU A 69 -1.11 -3.15 14.62
C LEU A 69 -2.00 -4.15 13.86
N PRO A 70 -3.32 -4.19 14.14
CA PRO A 70 -4.23 -5.06 13.41
C PRO A 70 -4.14 -4.85 11.89
N LYS A 71 -3.83 -5.94 11.18
CA LYS A 71 -3.72 -5.93 9.71
C LYS A 71 -5.08 -5.71 9.10
N ARG A 72 -5.17 -4.75 8.18
CA ARG A 72 -6.39 -4.46 7.42
C ARG A 72 -6.20 -4.86 5.98
N MET A 73 -7.13 -5.66 5.48
CA MET A 73 -7.24 -5.94 4.05
C MET A 73 -8.04 -4.83 3.39
N TYR A 74 -7.47 -4.22 2.36
CA TYR A 74 -8.18 -3.30 1.49
C TYR A 74 -8.70 -4.05 0.28
N ILE A 75 -10.03 -4.21 0.20
CA ILE A 75 -10.69 -4.82 -0.94
C ILE A 75 -10.88 -3.76 -2.02
N HIS A 76 -10.47 -4.06 -3.26
CA HIS A 76 -10.67 -3.15 -4.37
C HIS A 76 -12.17 -2.90 -4.56
N PRO A 77 -12.63 -1.64 -4.71
CA PRO A 77 -14.05 -1.28 -4.71
C PRO A 77 -14.88 -1.98 -5.79
N ASP A 78 -14.23 -2.34 -6.90
CA ASP A 78 -14.87 -3.05 -8.00
C ASP A 78 -14.91 -4.59 -7.82
N SER A 79 -14.51 -5.10 -6.65
CA SER A 79 -14.63 -6.52 -6.32
C SER A 79 -16.03 -6.84 -5.78
N PRO A 80 -16.58 -8.03 -6.09
CA PRO A 80 -16.06 -9.02 -7.02
C PRO A 80 -16.37 -8.63 -8.48
N ALA A 81 -15.45 -8.95 -9.40
CA ALA A 81 -15.65 -8.80 -10.85
C ALA A 81 -15.13 -10.01 -11.62
N THR A 82 -15.60 -10.20 -12.86
CA THR A 82 -15.19 -11.34 -13.68
C THR A 82 -13.74 -11.22 -14.15
N GLY A 83 -13.11 -12.34 -14.49
CA GLY A 83 -11.76 -12.36 -15.02
C GLY A 83 -11.61 -11.47 -16.27
N VAL A 84 -12.60 -11.48 -17.17
CA VAL A 84 -12.60 -10.61 -18.35
C VAL A 84 -12.69 -9.12 -17.96
N GLN A 85 -13.52 -8.76 -16.99
CA GLN A 85 -13.62 -7.39 -16.50
C GLN A 85 -12.29 -6.91 -15.87
N TRP A 86 -11.58 -7.77 -15.15
CA TRP A 86 -10.27 -7.43 -14.58
C TRP A 86 -9.19 -7.25 -15.63
N MET A 87 -9.10 -8.18 -16.59
CA MET A 87 -8.07 -8.17 -17.63
C MET A 87 -8.27 -7.07 -18.69
N ASN A 88 -9.51 -6.63 -18.94
CA ASN A 88 -9.81 -5.54 -19.88
C ASN A 88 -9.49 -4.15 -19.33
N ARG A 89 -9.21 -4.03 -18.03
CA ARG A 89 -8.86 -2.73 -17.43
C ARG A 89 -7.42 -2.35 -17.77
N PRO A 90 -7.12 -1.04 -17.91
CA PRO A 90 -5.75 -0.57 -18.09
C PRO A 90 -4.85 -0.87 -16.88
N GLY A 91 -5.43 -1.19 -15.73
CA GLY A 91 -4.76 -1.74 -14.55
C GLY A 91 -5.66 -1.67 -13.31
N VAL A 92 -5.41 -2.56 -12.36
CA VAL A 92 -6.02 -2.58 -11.03
C VAL A 92 -5.27 -1.59 -10.16
N SER A 93 -5.94 -0.53 -9.67
CA SER A 93 -5.29 0.59 -8.98
C SER A 93 -5.83 0.77 -7.57
N PHE A 94 -4.93 0.74 -6.60
CA PHE A 94 -5.23 0.91 -5.18
C PHE A 94 -4.97 2.35 -4.70
N HIS A 95 -5.03 3.33 -5.61
CA HIS A 95 -4.75 4.75 -5.34
C HIS A 95 -5.66 5.40 -4.28
N LYS A 96 -6.82 4.81 -3.98
CA LYS A 96 -7.74 5.30 -2.94
C LYS A 96 -7.34 4.86 -1.53
N LEU A 97 -6.48 3.85 -1.39
CA LEU A 97 -5.98 3.44 -0.07
C LEU A 97 -5.23 4.59 0.60
N LYS A 98 -5.55 4.83 1.86
CA LYS A 98 -4.88 5.81 2.72
C LYS A 98 -4.08 5.13 3.82
N LEU A 99 -2.93 5.70 4.15
CA LEU A 99 -2.07 5.29 5.25
C LEU A 99 -2.22 6.27 6.42
N THR A 100 -2.42 5.75 7.63
CA THR A 100 -2.65 6.57 8.84
C THR A 100 -1.78 6.10 10.01
N ASN A 101 -1.48 6.99 10.94
CA ASN A 101 -0.89 6.68 12.24
C ASN A 101 -1.93 6.70 13.38
N ASN A 102 -3.21 6.91 13.06
CA ASN A 102 -4.28 6.98 14.06
C ASN A 102 -4.77 5.57 14.43
N ILE A 103 -4.29 5.06 15.56
CA ILE A 103 -4.70 3.75 16.11
C ILE A 103 -6.19 3.75 16.50
N ALA A 104 -6.71 4.92 16.90
CA ALA A 104 -8.09 5.11 17.34
C ALA A 104 -9.07 5.42 16.20
N ASP A 105 -8.71 5.21 14.92
CA ASP A 105 -9.59 5.51 13.78
C ASP A 105 -10.94 4.77 13.89
N PRO A 106 -12.07 5.48 14.16
CA PRO A 106 -13.39 4.86 14.38
C PRO A 106 -13.92 4.14 13.14
N HIS A 107 -13.47 4.54 11.94
CA HIS A 107 -13.85 3.90 10.67
C HIS A 107 -13.25 2.49 10.50
N GLY A 108 -12.32 2.14 11.40
CA GLY A 108 -11.59 0.89 11.40
C GLY A 108 -12.29 -0.32 12.00
N HIS A 109 -13.35 -0.10 12.79
CA HIS A 109 -13.99 -1.17 13.56
C HIS A 109 -15.31 -1.66 12.97
N VAL A 110 -15.94 -0.91 12.05
CA VAL A 110 -17.36 -1.14 11.68
C VAL A 110 -17.61 -1.21 10.15
N SER A 111 -16.61 -0.94 9.29
CA SER A 111 -16.81 -1.01 7.83
C SER A 111 -16.18 -2.26 7.20
N LEU A 112 -16.94 -2.96 6.36
CA LEU A 112 -16.54 -4.20 5.65
C LEU A 112 -15.31 -4.04 4.71
N ALA A 113 -14.80 -2.82 4.54
CA ALA A 113 -13.54 -2.53 3.86
C ALA A 113 -13.00 -1.16 4.32
N PRO A 114 -12.16 -1.10 5.37
CA PRO A 114 -11.57 0.17 5.78
C PRO A 114 -10.72 0.73 4.64
N GLN A 115 -10.97 1.99 4.25
CA GLN A 115 -10.16 2.69 3.25
C GLN A 115 -8.80 3.16 3.81
N THR A 116 -8.49 2.78 5.06
CA THR A 116 -7.33 3.20 5.82
C THR A 116 -6.56 1.99 6.36
N THR A 117 -5.24 1.98 6.14
CA THR A 117 -4.31 1.07 6.81
C THR A 117 -3.53 1.85 7.86
N ILE A 118 -3.50 1.33 9.10
CA ILE A 118 -2.74 1.94 10.19
C ILE A 118 -1.31 1.39 10.17
N LEU A 119 -0.32 2.27 10.22
CA LEU A 119 1.10 1.94 10.21
C LEU A 119 1.81 2.69 11.34
N ASN A 120 2.78 2.05 11.96
CA ASN A 120 3.77 2.72 12.82
C ASN A 120 4.74 3.53 11.96
N SER A 121 5.01 4.77 12.37
CA SER A 121 6.03 5.62 11.74
C SER A 121 7.43 5.02 11.94
N MET A 122 8.35 5.28 11.04
CA MET A 122 9.74 4.83 11.06
C MET A 122 9.91 3.30 11.01
N HIS A 123 8.96 2.61 10.39
CA HIS A 123 8.99 1.17 10.16
C HIS A 123 8.92 0.86 8.68
N LYS A 124 9.51 -0.25 8.27
CA LYS A 124 9.53 -0.70 6.88
C LYS A 124 8.37 -1.64 6.60
N TYR A 125 7.74 -1.47 5.45
CA TYR A 125 6.56 -2.21 5.04
C TYR A 125 6.67 -2.78 3.63
N GLN A 126 5.97 -3.89 3.42
CA GLN A 126 5.80 -4.55 2.13
C GLN A 126 4.32 -4.61 1.77
N PRO A 127 3.87 -3.88 0.73
CA PRO A 127 2.57 -4.12 0.11
C PRO A 127 2.50 -5.53 -0.49
N ARG A 128 1.37 -6.21 -0.33
CA ARG A 128 1.09 -7.49 -0.98
C ARG A 128 -0.24 -7.41 -1.72
N PHE A 129 -0.25 -7.88 -2.96
CA PHE A 129 -1.44 -7.94 -3.78
C PHE A 129 -2.00 -9.36 -3.79
N HIS A 130 -3.31 -9.49 -3.61
CA HIS A 130 -3.96 -10.79 -3.53
C HIS A 130 -5.06 -10.92 -4.58
N VAL A 131 -5.06 -12.07 -5.26
CA VAL A 131 -6.09 -12.48 -6.21
C VAL A 131 -6.83 -13.67 -5.61
N VAL A 132 -8.12 -13.50 -5.37
CA VAL A 132 -8.97 -14.56 -4.80
C VAL A 132 -10.07 -14.90 -5.80
N ARG A 133 -10.14 -16.15 -6.26
CA ARG A 133 -11.23 -16.62 -7.11
C ARG A 133 -12.47 -16.88 -6.25
N CYS A 134 -13.25 -15.84 -6.03
CA CYS A 134 -14.47 -15.89 -5.24
C CYS A 134 -15.52 -14.91 -5.78
N GLY A 135 -16.78 -15.33 -5.79
CA GLY A 135 -17.92 -14.51 -6.21
C GLY A 135 -18.68 -13.85 -5.07
N ASP A 136 -18.31 -14.12 -3.81
CA ASP A 136 -19.03 -13.71 -2.62
C ASP A 136 -18.05 -13.26 -1.53
N LEU A 137 -18.14 -12.00 -1.12
CA LEU A 137 -17.27 -11.41 -0.11
C LEU A 137 -17.42 -12.08 1.26
N ALA A 138 -18.60 -12.62 1.60
CA ALA A 138 -18.82 -13.33 2.86
C ALA A 138 -18.00 -14.62 2.96
N LYS A 139 -17.62 -15.21 1.82
CA LYS A 139 -16.80 -16.43 1.76
C LYS A 139 -15.31 -16.16 1.73
N LEU A 140 -14.90 -14.89 1.64
CA LEU A 140 -13.49 -14.49 1.53
C LEU A 140 -12.58 -15.13 2.61
N PRO A 141 -12.96 -15.20 3.90
CA PRO A 141 -12.13 -15.83 4.93
C PRO A 141 -11.82 -17.31 4.69
N TYR A 142 -12.64 -18.01 3.90
CA TYR A 142 -12.53 -19.44 3.61
C TYR A 142 -11.93 -19.72 2.22
N CYS A 143 -11.59 -18.69 1.46
CA CYS A 143 -11.04 -18.83 0.11
C CYS A 143 -9.51 -18.93 0.11
N ALA A 144 -8.96 -19.57 -0.92
CA ALA A 144 -7.52 -19.58 -1.15
C ALA A 144 -7.03 -18.26 -1.76
N PHE A 145 -5.96 -17.69 -1.19
CA PHE A 145 -5.34 -16.44 -1.65
C PHE A 145 -4.14 -16.74 -2.54
N ARG A 146 -4.11 -16.15 -3.74
CA ARG A 146 -2.87 -16.05 -4.52
C ARG A 146 -2.21 -14.71 -4.24
N THR A 147 -1.07 -14.73 -3.59
CA THR A 147 -0.35 -13.53 -3.11
C THR A 147 0.83 -13.20 -4.03
N TYR A 148 0.93 -11.93 -4.41
CA TYR A 148 1.98 -11.38 -5.26
C TYR A 148 2.69 -10.27 -4.50
N VAL A 149 4.03 -10.34 -4.47
CA VAL A 149 4.88 -9.42 -3.71
C VAL A 149 5.88 -8.79 -4.67
N PHE A 150 5.94 -7.45 -4.67
CA PHE A 150 6.87 -6.66 -5.48
C PHE A 150 7.87 -5.98 -4.52
N LYS A 151 9.11 -6.47 -4.49
CA LYS A 151 10.13 -6.00 -3.53
C LYS A 151 10.46 -4.52 -3.72
N GLU A 152 10.42 -4.05 -4.96
CA GLU A 152 10.62 -2.65 -5.34
C GLU A 152 9.54 -1.70 -4.78
N MET A 153 8.42 -2.23 -4.27
CA MET A 153 7.36 -1.44 -3.65
C MET A 153 7.48 -1.33 -2.13
N GLN A 154 8.56 -1.85 -1.53
CA GLN A 154 8.85 -1.61 -0.12
C GLN A 154 9.05 -0.12 0.16
N PHE A 155 8.62 0.30 1.34
CA PHE A 155 8.76 1.69 1.79
C PHE A 155 8.90 1.77 3.31
N ILE A 156 9.42 2.90 3.80
CA ILE A 156 9.38 3.28 5.21
C ILE A 156 8.24 4.28 5.41
N ALA A 157 7.37 4.00 6.36
CA ALA A 157 6.31 4.94 6.74
C ALA A 157 6.92 6.08 7.56
N VAL A 158 6.57 7.33 7.25
CA VAL A 158 7.13 8.51 7.94
C VAL A 158 6.04 9.54 8.19
N THR A 159 6.17 10.38 9.22
CA THR A 159 5.24 11.52 9.44
C THR A 159 5.62 12.74 8.59
N ALA A 160 6.88 12.86 8.22
CA ALA A 160 7.43 13.83 7.27
C ALA A 160 8.60 13.18 6.51
N TYR A 161 8.83 13.60 5.27
CA TYR A 161 9.95 13.09 4.48
C TYR A 161 11.29 13.32 5.17
N GLN A 162 12.18 12.34 5.09
CA GLN A 162 13.51 12.36 5.70
C GLN A 162 14.59 12.56 4.63
N ASN A 163 14.47 11.87 3.50
CA ASN A 163 15.38 12.01 2.37
C ASN A 163 14.88 13.06 1.37
N GLU A 164 15.57 14.20 1.27
CA GLU A 164 15.25 15.26 0.30
C GLU A 164 15.21 14.76 -1.15
N LYS A 165 16.03 13.76 -1.50
CA LYS A 165 16.02 13.16 -2.84
C LYS A 165 14.72 12.40 -3.14
N ILE A 166 14.02 11.92 -2.11
CA ILE A 166 12.67 11.37 -2.24
C ILE A 166 11.67 12.50 -2.39
N THR A 167 11.75 13.56 -1.57
CA THR A 167 10.89 14.74 -1.68
C THR A 167 10.90 15.31 -3.10
N GLN A 168 12.08 15.52 -3.68
CA GLN A 168 12.22 16.01 -5.05
C GLN A 168 11.57 15.06 -6.07
N LEU A 169 11.80 13.74 -5.98
CA LEU A 169 11.13 12.78 -6.87
C LEU A 169 9.61 12.83 -6.76
N LYS A 170 9.06 13.08 -5.56
CA LYS A 170 7.61 13.27 -5.39
C LYS A 170 7.16 14.54 -6.08
N ILE A 171 7.87 15.66 -5.92
CA ILE A 171 7.56 16.94 -6.56
C ILE A 171 7.53 16.75 -8.09
N ASP A 172 8.59 16.19 -8.66
CA ASP A 172 8.77 16.00 -10.11
C ASP A 172 7.70 15.11 -10.75
N HIS A 173 7.24 14.08 -10.03
CA HIS A 173 6.39 13.03 -10.63
C HIS A 173 4.94 13.07 -10.15
N ASN A 174 4.63 13.63 -8.99
CA ASN A 174 3.26 13.68 -8.48
C ASN A 174 2.52 14.87 -9.10
N PRO A 175 1.44 14.66 -9.89
CA PRO A 175 0.70 15.76 -10.50
C PRO A 175 0.16 16.77 -9.48
N PHE A 176 -0.15 16.32 -8.27
CA PHE A 176 -0.65 17.17 -7.18
C PHE A 176 0.43 18.02 -6.50
N ALA A 177 1.71 17.80 -6.83
CA ALA A 177 2.84 18.58 -6.32
C ALA A 177 3.41 19.54 -7.37
N LYS A 178 2.72 19.74 -8.50
CA LYS A 178 3.21 20.56 -9.63
C LYS A 178 3.51 22.01 -9.21
N GLY A 179 2.79 22.58 -8.26
CA GLY A 179 3.02 23.95 -7.77
C GLY A 179 4.34 24.16 -7.00
N PHE A 180 5.09 23.09 -6.73
CA PHE A 180 6.43 23.15 -6.13
C PHE A 180 7.53 22.85 -7.16
N ARG A 181 7.19 22.71 -8.44
CA ARG A 181 8.16 22.63 -9.53
C ARG A 181 8.48 24.05 -9.94
N ASP A 182 9.77 24.35 -10.09
CA ASP A 182 10.25 25.60 -10.68
C ASP A 182 9.67 25.83 -12.08
#